data_AF-A0A3M1CHF6-F1
#
_entry.id   AF-A0A3M1CHF6-F1
#
_cell.length_a   1.000
_cell.length_b   1.000
_cell.length_c   1.000
_cell.angle_alpha   90.00
_cell.angle_beta   90.00
_cell.angle_gamma   90.00
#
_symmetry.space_group_name_H-M   'P 1'
#
loop_
_entity.id
_entity.type
_entity.pdbx_description
1 polymer ?
#
loop_
_entity_poly.entity_id
_entity_poly.type
_entity_poly.pdbx_seq_one_letter_code
_entity_poly.pdbx_strand_id
1 'polypeptide(L)'
;MHLRLPLLVLALLAFFWCPPATAGARTADEAEHARLSDEIEKLAKRQVWTGVERKFRDLERLDTEPTYEDLVYGATAARELGDVKHCYERLKAAARLGATKEIVDWLWDIDNNYGSVELLTVPNRSAELLVDEMPFDPNQRKAVEAAQESVRRDGIFVGMLPKGDYSFATQRFTVEPGVSVRIEVSPRVRRQGVIDPVIIYRDEYGNPTTVNPASAKEDASSSQAGTEPSSTDDVPPDSPEE
;
A
#
# COMPACT_ATOMS: atom_id res chain seq x y z
N MET A 1 -76.67 -16.93 49.36
CA MET A 1 -75.74 -15.80 49.59
C MET A 1 -74.70 -15.83 48.49
N HIS A 2 -74.76 -14.88 47.57
CA HIS A 2 -73.79 -14.72 46.48
C HIS A 2 -72.54 -14.01 47.00
N LEU A 3 -71.33 -14.52 46.71
CA LEU A 3 -70.11 -13.73 46.86
C LEU A 3 -69.02 -14.12 45.83
N ARG A 4 -68.97 -13.27 44.80
CA ARG A 4 -67.87 -12.74 43.97
C ARG A 4 -66.50 -13.48 43.86
N LEU A 5 -66.13 -13.67 42.59
CA LEU A 5 -64.77 -13.88 42.05
C LEU A 5 -63.80 -12.73 42.42
N PRO A 6 -62.50 -13.00 42.54
CA PRO A 6 -61.53 -12.38 41.61
C PRO A 6 -60.44 -13.36 41.14
N LEU A 7 -60.17 -13.45 39.84
CA LEU A 7 -59.07 -12.72 39.18
C LEU A 7 -57.70 -13.06 39.80
N LEU A 8 -57.13 -14.21 39.44
CA LEU A 8 -55.76 -14.55 39.85
C LEU A 8 -54.98 -15.16 38.67
N VAL A 9 -54.21 -14.26 38.06
CA VAL A 9 -52.85 -14.48 37.53
C VAL A 9 -52.74 -15.38 36.29
N LEU A 10 -53.01 -14.74 35.16
CA LEU A 10 -52.42 -15.05 33.86
C LEU A 10 -50.97 -14.50 33.83
N ALA A 11 -50.01 -15.22 34.43
CA ALA A 11 -48.58 -14.89 34.36
C ALA A 11 -47.77 -16.17 34.12
N LEU A 12 -47.92 -16.74 32.92
CA LEU A 12 -47.23 -17.96 32.51
C LEU A 12 -46.76 -17.77 31.05
N LEU A 13 -45.87 -16.80 30.84
CA LEU A 13 -45.23 -16.54 29.53
C LEU A 13 -44.10 -15.51 29.67
N ALA A 14 -42.95 -15.92 30.22
CA ALA A 14 -41.63 -15.31 29.99
C ALA A 14 -40.55 -16.09 30.75
N PHE A 15 -40.49 -17.42 30.57
CA PHE A 15 -39.29 -18.16 30.96
C PHE A 15 -38.18 -17.81 29.95
N PHE A 16 -37.46 -16.75 30.29
CA PHE A 16 -36.01 -16.63 30.17
C PHE A 16 -35.40 -17.29 28.93
N TRP A 17 -35.53 -16.61 27.80
CA TRP A 17 -34.54 -16.75 26.74
C TRP A 17 -33.30 -15.95 27.19
N CYS A 18 -32.46 -16.56 28.02
CA CYS A 18 -31.13 -16.03 28.32
C CYS A 18 -30.23 -16.45 27.15
N PRO A 19 -29.85 -15.55 26.23
CA PRO A 19 -28.83 -15.90 25.25
C PRO A 19 -27.53 -16.29 25.99
N PRO A 20 -26.82 -17.35 25.56
CA PRO A 20 -25.56 -17.72 26.17
C PRO A 20 -24.60 -16.54 26.08
N ALA A 21 -24.05 -16.15 27.23
CA ALA A 21 -23.15 -15.03 27.36
C ALA A 21 -21.90 -15.23 26.48
N THR A 22 -21.71 -14.35 25.50
CA THR A 22 -20.49 -14.20 24.69
C THR A 22 -19.29 -13.64 25.49
N ALA A 23 -19.37 -13.62 26.81
CA ALA A 23 -18.37 -13.01 27.69
C ALA A 23 -17.04 -13.80 27.76
N GLY A 24 -17.06 -15.13 27.54
CA GLY A 24 -15.84 -15.96 27.64
C GLY A 24 -14.88 -15.86 26.46
N ALA A 25 -15.38 -15.51 25.26
CA ALA A 25 -14.53 -15.41 24.06
C ALA A 25 -13.58 -14.21 24.14
N ARG A 26 -14.08 -13.04 24.58
CA ARG A 26 -13.25 -11.83 24.75
C ARG A 26 -12.12 -12.04 25.75
N THR A 27 -12.37 -12.75 26.85
CA THR A 27 -11.33 -13.04 27.85
C THR A 27 -10.26 -14.03 27.35
N ALA A 28 -10.63 -14.93 26.43
CA ALA A 28 -9.67 -15.87 25.84
C ALA A 28 -8.77 -15.16 24.82
N ASP A 29 -9.35 -14.29 23.98
CA ASP A 29 -8.61 -13.49 23.01
C ASP A 29 -7.69 -12.48 23.68
N GLU A 30 -8.12 -11.83 24.77
CA GLU A 30 -7.27 -10.94 25.57
C GLU A 30 -6.07 -11.68 26.19
N ALA A 31 -6.29 -12.90 26.70
CA ALA A 31 -5.21 -13.73 27.25
C ALA A 31 -4.23 -14.21 26.17
N GLU A 32 -4.75 -14.59 25.00
CA GLU A 32 -3.93 -15.00 23.85
C GLU A 32 -3.16 -13.81 23.25
N HIS A 33 -3.78 -12.63 23.20
CA HIS A 33 -3.12 -11.38 22.82
C HIS A 33 -1.92 -11.13 23.74
N ALA A 34 -2.11 -11.14 25.06
CA ALA A 34 -1.03 -10.92 26.02
C ALA A 34 0.12 -11.93 25.83
N ARG A 35 -0.20 -13.21 25.57
CA ARG A 35 0.80 -14.26 25.30
C ARG A 35 1.58 -13.97 24.00
N LEU A 36 0.89 -13.55 22.93
CA LEU A 36 1.51 -13.25 21.64
C LEU A 36 2.38 -11.98 21.70
N SER A 37 1.91 -10.91 22.35
CA SER A 37 2.70 -9.68 22.58
C SER A 37 4.00 -9.98 23.31
N ASP A 38 3.95 -10.80 24.36
CA ASP A 38 5.12 -11.27 25.09
C ASP A 38 6.13 -12.02 24.20
N GLU A 39 5.64 -12.88 23.30
CA GLU A 39 6.47 -13.61 22.35
C GLU A 39 7.08 -12.70 21.29
N ILE A 40 6.29 -11.75 20.77
CA ILE A 40 6.72 -10.71 19.82
C ILE A 40 7.86 -9.91 20.43
N GLU A 41 7.69 -9.40 21.65
CA GLU A 41 8.70 -8.59 22.33
C GLU A 41 10.00 -9.39 22.55
N LYS A 42 9.90 -10.64 23.01
CA LYS A 42 11.06 -11.54 23.20
C LYS A 42 11.78 -11.85 21.88
N LEU A 43 11.07 -12.00 20.77
CA LEU A 43 11.66 -12.25 19.45
C LEU A 43 12.30 -10.96 18.89
N ALA A 44 11.65 -9.81 19.05
CA ALA A 44 12.15 -8.51 18.62
C ALA A 44 13.45 -8.14 19.34
N LYS A 45 13.54 -8.36 20.66
CA LYS A 45 14.79 -8.18 21.44
C LYS A 45 15.97 -9.00 20.91
N ARG A 46 15.70 -10.13 20.25
CA ARG A 46 16.69 -11.02 19.63
C ARG A 46 16.83 -10.80 18.12
N GLN A 47 16.15 -9.79 17.58
CA GLN A 47 16.10 -9.45 16.14
C GLN A 47 15.65 -10.62 15.24
N VAL A 48 14.76 -11.49 15.74
CA VAL A 48 14.22 -12.63 14.98
C VAL A 48 12.96 -12.19 14.21
N TRP A 49 13.15 -11.38 13.17
CA TRP A 49 12.07 -10.66 12.48
C TRP A 49 11.06 -11.57 11.78
N THR A 50 11.50 -12.67 11.17
CA THR A 50 10.58 -13.69 10.59
C THR A 50 9.67 -14.31 11.65
N GLY A 51 10.16 -14.45 12.88
CA GLY A 51 9.40 -14.94 14.02
C GLY A 51 8.39 -13.91 14.50
N VAL A 52 8.81 -12.64 14.61
CA VAL A 52 7.93 -11.51 14.96
C VAL A 52 6.78 -11.40 13.96
N GLU A 53 7.07 -11.41 12.65
CA GLU A 53 6.05 -11.30 11.61
C GLU A 53 5.00 -12.41 11.70
N ARG A 54 5.44 -13.65 11.89
CA ARG A 54 4.52 -14.78 12.04
C ARG A 54 3.57 -14.58 13.23
N LYS A 55 4.12 -14.18 14.39
CA LYS A 55 3.35 -13.98 15.61
C LYS A 55 2.45 -12.75 15.55
N PHE A 56 2.90 -11.69 14.89
CA PHE A 56 2.09 -10.51 14.65
C PHE A 56 0.88 -10.83 13.77
N ARG A 57 1.04 -11.64 12.71
CA ARG A 57 -0.09 -12.13 11.92
C ARG A 57 -1.04 -13.03 12.70
N ASP A 58 -0.54 -13.77 13.69
CA ASP A 58 -1.40 -14.53 14.60
C ASP A 58 -2.22 -13.58 15.50
N LEU A 59 -1.60 -12.50 15.98
CA LEU A 59 -2.23 -11.46 16.78
C LEU A 59 -3.31 -10.70 15.98
N GLU A 60 -3.05 -10.35 14.72
CA GLU A 60 -4.02 -9.69 13.81
C GLU A 60 -5.30 -10.52 13.56
N ARG A 61 -5.31 -11.83 13.89
CA ARG A 61 -6.50 -12.69 13.73
C ARG A 61 -7.39 -12.73 14.96
N LEU A 62 -6.97 -12.15 16.08
CA LEU A 62 -7.76 -12.05 17.31
C LEU A 62 -8.81 -10.93 17.16
N ASP A 63 -9.94 -11.02 17.88
CA ASP A 63 -10.93 -9.94 17.97
C ASP A 63 -10.50 -8.87 19.00
N THR A 64 -9.20 -8.55 19.01
CA THR A 64 -8.56 -7.61 19.94
C THR A 64 -7.62 -6.70 19.17
N GLU A 65 -7.72 -5.39 19.40
CA GLU A 65 -6.89 -4.40 18.72
C GLU A 65 -5.42 -4.52 19.20
N PRO A 66 -4.44 -4.57 18.28
CA PRO A 66 -3.03 -4.57 18.64
C PRO A 66 -2.64 -3.33 19.45
N THR A 67 -1.71 -3.50 20.41
CA THR A 67 -1.17 -2.35 21.16
C THR A 67 -0.19 -1.52 20.32
N TYR A 68 0.17 -0.34 20.82
CA TYR A 68 1.18 0.51 20.19
C TYR A 68 2.51 -0.25 20.00
N GLU A 69 2.98 -0.95 21.02
CA GLU A 69 4.22 -1.72 20.99
C GLU A 69 4.14 -2.88 19.98
N ASP A 70 3.02 -3.60 19.93
CA ASP A 70 2.81 -4.67 18.95
C ASP A 70 2.96 -4.12 17.53
N LEU A 71 2.30 -2.99 17.25
CA LEU A 71 2.32 -2.36 15.93
C LEU A 71 3.73 -1.90 15.53
N VAL A 72 4.51 -1.33 16.47
CA VAL A 72 5.89 -0.90 16.21
C VAL A 72 6.80 -2.11 15.93
N TYR A 73 6.68 -3.19 16.70
CA TYR A 73 7.44 -4.42 16.45
C TYR A 73 7.04 -5.08 15.13
N GLY A 74 5.73 -5.14 14.84
CA GLY A 74 5.19 -5.63 13.58
C GLY A 74 5.65 -4.80 12.38
N ALA A 75 5.65 -3.47 12.49
CA ALA A 75 6.16 -2.58 11.45
C ALA A 75 7.65 -2.79 11.18
N THR A 76 8.44 -2.88 12.26
CA THR A 76 9.88 -3.16 12.16
C THR A 76 10.15 -4.49 11.47
N ALA A 77 9.43 -5.55 11.86
CA ALA A 77 9.57 -6.86 11.23
C ALA A 77 9.20 -6.83 9.75
N ALA A 78 8.10 -6.17 9.38
CA ALA A 78 7.72 -6.00 7.98
C ALA A 78 8.80 -5.27 7.17
N ARG A 79 9.36 -4.18 7.69
CA ARG A 79 10.47 -3.45 7.05
C ARG A 79 11.69 -4.35 6.83
N GLU A 80 12.07 -5.09 7.86
CA GLU A 80 13.23 -5.99 7.81
C GLU A 80 13.07 -7.17 6.84
N LEU A 81 11.81 -7.49 6.49
CA LEU A 81 11.43 -8.49 5.50
C LEU A 81 11.13 -7.91 4.11
N GLY A 82 11.26 -6.59 3.93
CA GLY A 82 10.98 -5.91 2.65
C GLY A 82 9.49 -5.69 2.36
N ASP A 83 8.60 -5.94 3.32
CA ASP A 83 7.16 -5.73 3.20
C ASP A 83 6.78 -4.30 3.61
N VAL A 84 7.14 -3.34 2.76
CA VAL A 84 7.01 -1.90 3.06
C VAL A 84 5.54 -1.48 3.19
N LYS A 85 4.62 -2.14 2.47
CA LYS A 85 3.18 -1.85 2.57
C LYS A 85 2.63 -2.16 3.96
N HIS A 86 2.88 -3.36 4.49
CA HIS A 86 2.42 -3.71 5.83
C HIS A 86 3.16 -2.91 6.90
N CYS A 87 4.45 -2.58 6.68
CA CYS A 87 5.17 -1.64 7.54
C CYS A 87 4.43 -0.31 7.64
N TYR A 88 4.10 0.31 6.50
CA TYR A 88 3.38 1.58 6.43
C TYR A 88 2.00 1.53 7.11
N GLU A 89 1.23 0.49 6.85
CA GLU A 89 -0.10 0.31 7.46
C GLU A 89 -0.04 0.20 8.98
N ARG A 90 0.92 -0.59 9.50
CA ARG A 90 1.13 -0.77 10.95
C ARG A 90 1.63 0.52 11.61
N LEU A 91 2.52 1.27 10.97
CA LEU A 91 2.95 2.59 11.45
C LEU A 91 1.80 3.60 11.50
N LYS A 92 0.92 3.61 10.49
CA LYS A 92 -0.28 4.47 10.51
C LYS A 92 -1.21 4.11 11.66
N ALA A 93 -1.40 2.82 11.93
CA ALA A 93 -2.16 2.38 13.10
C ALA A 93 -1.48 2.80 14.41
N ALA A 94 -0.17 2.62 14.53
CA ALA A 94 0.60 3.04 15.72
C ALA A 94 0.50 4.56 15.94
N ALA A 95 0.60 5.36 14.88
CA ALA A 95 0.47 6.82 14.94
C ALA A 95 -0.91 7.28 15.45
N ARG A 96 -1.98 6.50 15.20
CA ARG A 96 -3.31 6.78 15.74
C ARG A 96 -3.41 6.53 17.25
N LEU A 97 -2.64 5.58 17.78
CA LEU A 97 -2.58 5.30 19.22
C LEU A 97 -1.64 6.25 19.96
N GLY A 98 -0.53 6.65 19.33
CA GLY A 98 0.44 7.57 19.89
C GLY A 98 1.51 7.97 18.88
N ALA A 99 1.34 9.10 18.21
CA ALA A 99 2.34 9.60 17.27
C ALA A 99 3.62 10.02 18.00
N THR A 100 4.73 9.36 17.67
CA THR A 100 6.09 9.78 18.07
C THR A 100 6.80 10.38 16.87
N LYS A 101 7.83 11.21 17.12
CA LYS A 101 8.65 11.78 16.04
C LYS A 101 9.24 10.69 15.14
N GLU A 102 9.69 9.58 15.73
CA GLU A 102 10.27 8.46 14.98
C GLU A 102 9.28 7.82 14.00
N ILE A 103 8.05 7.56 14.43
CA ILE A 103 7.01 7.00 13.54
C ILE A 103 6.66 7.98 12.42
N VAL A 104 6.55 9.27 12.74
CA VAL A 104 6.27 10.32 11.75
C VAL A 104 7.42 10.41 10.73
N ASP A 105 8.67 10.35 11.17
CA ASP A 105 9.83 10.36 10.30
C ASP A 105 9.85 9.12 9.37
N TRP A 106 9.51 7.94 9.88
CA TRP A 106 9.40 6.72 9.04
C TRP A 106 8.26 6.82 8.02
N LEU A 107 7.09 7.28 8.43
CA LEU A 107 5.96 7.47 7.51
C LEU A 107 6.31 8.46 6.41
N TRP A 108 6.95 9.57 6.78
CA TRP A 108 7.42 10.58 5.83
C TRP A 108 8.47 10.01 4.86
N ASP A 109 9.43 9.22 5.36
CA ASP A 109 10.41 8.55 4.50
C ASP A 109 9.74 7.61 3.50
N ILE A 110 8.77 6.80 3.95
CA ILE A 110 8.02 5.89 3.07
C ILE A 110 7.24 6.68 2.01
N ASP A 111 6.50 7.71 2.41
CA ASP A 111 5.67 8.52 1.51
C ASP A 111 6.49 9.26 0.44
N ASN A 112 7.76 9.61 0.72
CA ASN A 112 8.61 10.35 -0.22
C ASN A 112 9.54 9.47 -1.07
N ASN A 113 9.70 8.19 -0.71
CA ASN A 113 10.63 7.30 -1.39
C ASN A 113 9.98 6.08 -2.03
N TYR A 114 8.72 5.78 -1.74
CA TYR A 114 8.06 4.58 -2.24
C TYR A 114 6.73 4.89 -2.95
N GLY A 115 6.46 4.16 -4.03
CA GLY A 115 5.18 4.16 -4.74
C GLY A 115 4.43 2.83 -4.57
N SER A 116 3.10 2.86 -4.66
CA SER A 116 2.27 1.65 -4.55
C SER A 116 2.24 0.91 -5.89
N VAL A 117 2.45 -0.41 -5.86
CA VAL A 117 2.56 -1.23 -7.07
C VAL A 117 1.74 -2.51 -6.94
N GLU A 118 0.92 -2.78 -7.96
CA GLU A 118 0.17 -4.03 -8.15
C GLU A 118 0.60 -4.68 -9.48
N LEU A 119 1.37 -5.77 -9.40
CA LEU A 119 1.85 -6.54 -10.54
C LEU A 119 1.10 -7.86 -10.60
N LEU A 120 0.51 -8.16 -11.76
CA LEU A 120 -0.32 -9.35 -11.95
C LEU A 120 -0.02 -10.00 -13.29
N THR A 121 0.15 -11.32 -13.29
CA THR A 121 0.09 -12.15 -14.50
C THR A 121 -1.24 -12.90 -14.54
N VAL A 122 -1.89 -12.94 -15.71
CA VAL A 122 -3.16 -13.65 -15.89
C VAL A 122 -3.04 -14.58 -17.09
N PRO A 123 -2.97 -15.91 -16.96
CA PRO A 123 -3.03 -16.66 -15.70
C PRO A 123 -1.76 -16.48 -14.85
N ASN A 124 -1.91 -16.67 -13.54
CA ASN A 124 -0.82 -16.58 -12.57
C ASN A 124 0.32 -17.53 -12.98
N ARG A 125 1.49 -16.95 -13.24
CA ARG A 125 2.70 -17.68 -13.63
C ARG A 125 3.92 -16.89 -13.19
N SER A 126 5.01 -17.58 -12.88
CA SER A 126 6.29 -16.94 -12.60
C SER A 126 6.61 -15.87 -13.66
N ALA A 127 6.92 -14.67 -13.20
CA ALA A 127 7.40 -13.59 -14.04
C ALA A 127 8.73 -13.08 -13.51
N GLU A 128 9.34 -12.16 -14.26
CA GLU A 128 10.57 -11.50 -13.88
C GLU A 128 10.27 -10.01 -13.62
N LEU A 129 10.80 -9.52 -12.51
CA LEU A 129 10.85 -8.10 -12.16
C LEU A 129 12.32 -7.68 -12.15
N LEU A 130 12.67 -6.75 -13.01
CA LEU A 130 13.99 -6.13 -13.09
C LEU A 130 13.89 -4.70 -12.58
N VAL A 131 14.97 -4.25 -11.94
CA VAL A 131 15.20 -2.85 -11.58
C VAL A 131 16.40 -2.36 -12.38
N ASP A 132 16.32 -1.16 -12.93
CA ASP A 132 17.39 -0.63 -13.79
C ASP A 132 18.66 -0.31 -12.97
N GLU A 133 18.49 0.30 -11.79
CA GLU A 133 19.56 0.54 -10.82
C GLU A 133 19.14 0.07 -9.43
N MET A 134 19.93 -0.83 -8.83
CA MET A 134 19.67 -1.29 -7.48
C MET A 134 19.89 -0.16 -6.46
N PRO A 135 18.91 0.13 -5.58
CA PRO A 135 19.08 1.16 -4.57
C PRO A 135 20.28 0.91 -3.66
N PHE A 136 20.92 1.97 -3.17
CA PHE A 136 22.01 1.84 -2.19
C PHE A 136 21.49 1.58 -0.77
N ASP A 137 20.28 2.07 -0.44
CA ASP A 137 19.69 1.88 0.88
C ASP A 137 19.35 0.39 1.11
N PRO A 138 19.81 -0.24 2.20
CA PRO A 138 19.56 -1.65 2.47
C PRO A 138 18.08 -2.01 2.60
N ASN A 139 17.23 -1.13 3.15
CA ASN A 139 15.81 -1.41 3.29
C ASN A 139 15.11 -1.37 1.92
N GLN A 140 15.46 -0.38 1.08
CA GLN A 140 14.96 -0.29 -0.29
C GLN A 140 15.35 -1.53 -1.11
N ARG A 141 16.60 -1.99 -0.98
CA ARG A 141 17.05 -3.23 -1.62
C ARG A 141 16.23 -4.44 -1.19
N LYS A 142 16.01 -4.61 0.11
CA LYS A 142 15.19 -5.70 0.65
C LYS A 142 13.77 -5.67 0.08
N ALA A 143 13.18 -4.48 -0.08
CA ALA A 143 11.85 -4.33 -0.69
C ALA A 143 11.83 -4.81 -2.16
N VAL A 144 12.85 -4.44 -2.94
CA VAL A 144 13.00 -4.92 -4.33
C VAL A 144 13.21 -6.42 -4.37
N GLU A 145 14.10 -6.97 -3.54
CA GLU A 145 14.39 -8.41 -3.47
C GLU A 145 13.13 -9.22 -3.08
N ALA A 146 12.35 -8.73 -2.11
CA ALA A 146 11.08 -9.34 -1.70
C ALA A 146 10.03 -9.33 -2.83
N ALA A 147 9.93 -8.21 -3.57
CA ALA A 147 9.04 -8.10 -4.72
C ALA A 147 9.43 -9.04 -5.85
N GLN A 148 10.73 -9.13 -6.16
CA GLN A 148 11.27 -10.07 -7.14
C GLN A 148 10.98 -11.52 -6.79
N GLU A 149 11.12 -11.89 -5.52
CA GLU A 149 10.79 -13.24 -5.04
C GLU A 149 9.29 -13.54 -5.16
N SER A 150 8.42 -12.59 -4.79
CA SER A 150 6.96 -12.75 -4.94
C SER A 150 6.59 -12.97 -6.40
N VAL A 151 7.02 -12.07 -7.29
CA VAL A 151 6.78 -12.15 -8.74
C VAL A 151 7.32 -13.44 -9.35
N ARG A 152 8.50 -13.90 -8.93
CA ARG A 152 9.10 -15.16 -9.41
C ARG A 152 8.27 -16.37 -8.99
N ARG A 153 7.70 -16.36 -7.79
CA ARG A 153 6.95 -17.48 -7.23
C ARG A 153 5.59 -17.67 -7.91
N ASP A 154 4.80 -16.61 -8.02
CA ASP A 154 3.39 -16.70 -8.42
C ASP A 154 2.99 -15.67 -9.50
N GLY A 155 3.91 -14.79 -9.89
CA GLY A 155 3.64 -13.72 -10.85
C GLY A 155 2.76 -12.61 -10.29
N ILE A 156 2.65 -12.53 -8.96
CA ILE A 156 1.83 -11.55 -8.26
C ILE A 156 2.71 -10.79 -7.27
N PHE A 157 2.54 -9.48 -7.25
CA PHE A 157 3.06 -8.64 -6.17
C PHE A 157 2.11 -7.49 -5.92
N VAL A 158 1.76 -7.29 -4.65
CA VAL A 158 0.96 -6.17 -4.20
C VAL A 158 1.68 -5.56 -3.02
N GLY A 159 2.26 -4.38 -3.21
CA GLY A 159 3.13 -3.78 -2.20
C GLY A 159 3.56 -2.38 -2.57
N MET A 160 4.67 -1.94 -1.97
CA MET A 160 5.30 -0.67 -2.28
C MET A 160 6.74 -0.91 -2.74
N LEU A 161 7.16 -0.21 -3.78
CA LEU A 161 8.51 -0.26 -4.32
C LEU A 161 9.18 1.11 -4.19
N PRO A 162 10.51 1.16 -4.00
CA PRO A 162 11.21 2.44 -3.99
C PRO A 162 11.12 3.09 -5.37
N LYS A 163 11.12 4.41 -5.40
CA LYS A 163 11.08 5.19 -6.63
C LYS A 163 12.23 4.80 -7.56
N GLY A 164 11.93 4.69 -8.85
CA GLY A 164 12.90 4.28 -9.86
C GLY A 164 12.24 3.58 -11.04
N ASP A 165 13.08 3.11 -11.96
CA ASP A 165 12.66 2.45 -13.20
C ASP A 165 12.75 0.93 -13.07
N TYR A 166 11.69 0.28 -13.52
CA TYR A 166 11.48 -1.16 -13.40
C TYR A 166 11.00 -1.76 -14.71
N SER A 167 11.19 -3.06 -14.86
CA SER A 167 10.62 -3.86 -15.93
C SER A 167 9.94 -5.10 -15.38
N PHE A 168 8.66 -5.28 -15.68
CA PHE A 168 7.87 -6.45 -15.30
C PHE A 168 7.43 -7.19 -16.55
N ALA A 169 7.86 -8.44 -16.71
CA ALA A 169 7.56 -9.28 -17.88
C ALA A 169 7.78 -8.53 -19.22
N THR A 170 8.94 -7.88 -19.36
CA THR A 170 9.38 -7.03 -20.49
C THR A 170 8.72 -5.66 -20.62
N GLN A 171 7.74 -5.34 -19.78
CA GLN A 171 7.11 -4.02 -19.77
C GLN A 171 7.83 -3.09 -18.80
N ARG A 172 8.36 -1.99 -19.34
CA ARG A 172 8.96 -0.93 -18.52
C ARG A 172 7.89 -0.06 -17.87
N PHE A 173 8.16 0.36 -16.63
CA PHE A 173 7.35 1.30 -15.87
C PHE A 173 8.23 2.03 -14.84
N THR A 174 7.80 3.24 -14.47
CA THR A 174 8.45 4.04 -13.44
C THR A 174 7.58 4.05 -12.18
N VAL A 175 8.21 3.91 -11.02
CA VAL A 175 7.57 4.04 -9.71
C VAL A 175 7.86 5.44 -9.19
N GLU A 176 6.81 6.20 -8.91
CA GLU A 176 6.89 7.52 -8.29
C GLU A 176 6.20 7.51 -6.91
N PRO A 177 6.72 8.27 -5.93
CA PRO A 177 6.05 8.43 -4.64
C PRO A 177 4.66 9.04 -4.79
N GLY A 178 3.68 8.54 -4.05
CA GLY A 178 2.28 8.99 -4.11
C GLY A 178 1.49 8.51 -5.33
N VAL A 179 2.14 7.89 -6.31
CA VAL A 179 1.47 7.32 -7.50
C VAL A 179 1.26 5.82 -7.30
N SER A 180 0.09 5.33 -7.73
CA SER A 180 -0.21 3.89 -7.74
C SER A 180 -0.11 3.34 -9.16
N VAL A 181 0.70 2.31 -9.34
CA VAL A 181 0.91 1.64 -10.64
C VAL A 181 0.32 0.24 -10.59
N ARG A 182 -0.59 -0.07 -11.52
CA ARG A 182 -1.12 -1.43 -11.71
C ARG A 182 -0.74 -1.94 -13.10
N ILE A 183 -0.11 -3.10 -13.15
CA ILE A 183 0.31 -3.75 -14.40
C ILE A 183 -0.29 -5.14 -14.46
N GLU A 184 -1.12 -5.36 -15.48
CA GLU A 184 -1.70 -6.66 -15.75
C GLU A 184 -1.17 -7.22 -17.07
N VAL A 185 -0.43 -8.32 -16.99
CA VAL A 185 0.13 -9.01 -18.14
C VAL A 185 -0.71 -10.25 -18.43
N SER A 186 -1.53 -10.17 -19.48
CA SER A 186 -2.31 -11.31 -19.98
C SER A 186 -1.79 -11.75 -21.34
N PRO A 187 -1.61 -13.06 -21.61
CA PRO A 187 -1.36 -13.58 -22.94
C PRO A 187 -2.70 -13.59 -23.70
N ARG A 188 -3.28 -12.42 -23.96
CA ARG A 188 -4.43 -12.34 -24.88
C ARG A 188 -3.91 -12.41 -26.31
N VAL A 189 -3.66 -13.65 -26.76
CA VAL A 189 -3.59 -13.95 -28.19
C VAL A 189 -5.00 -13.80 -28.75
N ARG A 190 -5.31 -12.63 -29.33
CA ARG A 190 -6.40 -12.53 -30.31
C ARG A 190 -5.83 -12.94 -31.68
N ARG A 191 -6.69 -13.30 -32.64
CA ARG A 191 -6.31 -13.70 -34.01
C ARG A 191 -5.46 -12.66 -34.79
N GLN A 192 -5.12 -11.52 -34.18
CA GLN A 192 -4.44 -10.36 -34.76
C GLN A 192 -3.05 -10.05 -34.17
N GLY A 193 -2.51 -10.87 -33.25
CA GLY A 193 -1.12 -10.73 -32.78
C GLY A 193 -0.95 -10.61 -31.26
N VAL A 194 0.29 -10.36 -30.83
CA VAL A 194 0.67 -10.08 -29.44
C VAL A 194 0.12 -8.71 -29.05
N ILE A 195 -0.68 -8.65 -27.99
CA ILE A 195 -1.21 -7.39 -27.45
C ILE A 195 -0.26 -6.91 -26.36
N ASP A 196 0.11 -5.64 -26.40
CA ASP A 196 0.90 -5.00 -25.35
C ASP A 196 0.13 -5.02 -24.01
N PRO A 197 0.80 -5.29 -22.88
CA PRO A 197 0.15 -5.36 -21.57
C PRO A 197 -0.53 -4.02 -21.22
N VAL A 198 -1.64 -4.10 -20.48
CA VAL A 198 -2.38 -2.91 -20.08
C VAL A 198 -1.73 -2.36 -18.80
N ILE A 199 -1.07 -1.22 -18.92
CA ILE A 199 -0.59 -0.46 -17.77
C ILE A 199 -1.70 0.52 -17.39
N ILE A 200 -2.14 0.45 -16.13
CA ILE A 200 -3.09 1.39 -15.55
C ILE A 200 -2.38 2.11 -14.42
N TYR A 201 -2.06 3.38 -14.66
CA TYR A 201 -1.67 4.31 -13.61
C TYR A 201 -2.94 4.84 -12.95
N ARG A 202 -2.89 5.08 -11.64
CA ARG A 202 -3.89 5.91 -10.96
C ARG A 202 -3.21 7.18 -10.48
N ASP A 203 -3.79 8.31 -10.85
CA ASP A 203 -3.32 9.62 -10.40
C ASP A 203 -3.65 9.86 -8.92
N GLU A 204 -3.26 11.04 -8.42
CA GLU A 204 -3.50 11.49 -7.03
C GLU A 204 -4.99 11.54 -6.64
N TYR A 205 -5.92 11.54 -7.62
CA TYR A 205 -7.37 11.51 -7.42
C TYR A 205 -7.98 10.11 -7.62
N GLY A 206 -7.14 9.10 -7.90
CA GLY A 206 -7.56 7.73 -8.12
C GLY A 206 -8.15 7.47 -9.52
N ASN A 207 -8.03 8.42 -10.46
CA ASN A 207 -8.53 8.24 -11.82
C ASN A 207 -7.58 7.32 -12.59
N PRO A 208 -8.11 6.30 -13.29
CA PRO A 208 -7.28 5.43 -14.12
C PRO A 208 -6.82 6.18 -15.37
N THR A 209 -5.52 6.18 -15.63
CA THR A 209 -4.92 6.62 -16.89
C THR A 209 -4.01 5.53 -17.44
N THR A 210 -3.97 5.38 -18.76
CA THR A 210 -3.08 4.43 -19.44
C THR A 210 -1.78 5.08 -19.90
N VAL A 211 -1.65 6.40 -19.71
CA VAL A 211 -0.47 7.18 -20.07
C VAL A 211 0.35 7.42 -18.80
N ASN A 212 1.65 7.13 -18.85
CA ASN A 212 2.54 7.41 -17.73
C ASN A 212 2.52 8.94 -17.43
N PRO A 213 2.12 9.39 -16.23
CA PRO A 213 2.10 10.81 -15.90
C PRO A 213 3.48 11.47 -15.97
N ALA A 214 4.56 10.69 -15.83
CA ALA A 214 5.93 11.18 -15.96
C ALA A 214 6.26 11.63 -17.39
N SER A 215 5.84 10.88 -18.42
CA SER A 215 6.10 11.25 -19.81
C SER A 215 5.21 12.40 -20.30
N ALA A 216 4.06 12.65 -19.66
CA ALA A 216 3.22 13.81 -19.97
C ALA A 216 3.86 15.15 -19.53
N LYS A 217 4.76 15.15 -18.54
CA LYS A 217 5.46 16.37 -18.10
C LYS A 217 6.56 16.83 -19.06
N GLU A 218 7.18 15.91 -19.81
CA GLU A 218 8.20 16.25 -20.79
C GLU A 218 7.60 16.96 -22.03
N ASP A 219 6.42 16.55 -22.48
CA ASP A 219 5.74 17.18 -23.63
C ASP A 219 5.21 18.59 -23.32
N ALA A 220 4.83 18.86 -22.06
CA ALA A 220 4.33 20.18 -21.66
C ALA A 220 5.42 21.26 -21.63
N SER A 221 6.70 20.88 -21.47
CA SER A 221 7.82 21.82 -21.44
C SER A 221 8.44 22.10 -22.82
N SER A 222 8.03 21.36 -23.86
CA SER A 222 8.53 21.53 -25.24
C SER A 222 7.71 22.49 -26.11
N SER A 223 6.61 23.06 -25.61
CA SER A 223 5.70 23.91 -26.40
C SER A 223 5.79 25.42 -26.06
N GLN A 224 7.00 25.91 -25.79
CA GLN A 224 7.31 27.35 -25.76
C GLN A 224 8.61 27.64 -26.51
N ALA A 225 8.61 27.42 -27.83
CA ALA A 225 9.61 28.02 -28.70
C ALA A 225 8.97 28.34 -30.04
N GLY A 226 8.90 29.63 -30.39
CA GLY A 226 8.67 30.09 -31.75
C GLY A 226 7.45 30.96 -31.94
N THR A 227 7.55 32.25 -31.59
CA THR A 227 6.95 33.32 -32.41
C THR A 227 7.82 34.56 -32.24
N GLU A 228 8.91 34.63 -33.01
CA GLU A 228 9.55 35.90 -33.35
C GLU A 228 8.73 36.55 -34.47
N PRO A 229 8.17 37.77 -34.29
CA PRO A 229 7.77 38.57 -35.43
C PRO A 229 9.00 39.29 -35.99
N SER A 230 9.49 38.74 -37.10
CA SER A 230 10.20 39.49 -38.14
C SER A 230 9.40 40.74 -38.51
N SER A 231 9.96 41.93 -38.28
CA SER A 231 9.50 43.16 -38.93
C SER A 231 10.68 43.82 -39.63
N THR A 232 10.61 43.67 -40.93
CA THR A 232 11.36 44.23 -42.04
C THR A 232 11.58 45.74 -41.94
N ASP A 233 12.70 46.14 -42.54
CA ASP A 233 13.14 47.48 -42.92
C ASP A 233 12.03 48.49 -43.24
N ASP A 234 12.17 49.72 -42.72
CA ASP A 234 11.72 50.93 -43.41
C ASP A 234 12.63 52.11 -43.00
N VAL A 235 13.62 52.38 -43.86
CA VAL A 235 14.35 53.65 -44.00
C VAL A 235 13.65 54.39 -45.14
N PRO A 236 13.15 55.65 -44.99
CA PRO A 236 13.94 56.84 -45.35
C PRO A 236 13.39 58.17 -44.73
N PRO A 237 13.70 59.36 -45.27
CA PRO A 237 15.01 59.98 -45.47
C PRO A 237 15.14 61.32 -44.70
N ASP A 238 16.40 61.72 -44.58
CA ASP A 238 16.95 63.08 -44.61
C ASP A 238 15.95 64.26 -44.76
N SER A 239 16.02 65.22 -43.83
CA SER A 239 15.66 66.61 -44.08
C SER A 239 16.48 67.55 -43.16
N PRO A 240 16.91 68.72 -43.66
CA PRO A 240 17.93 69.57 -43.03
C PRO A 240 17.35 70.80 -42.29
N GLU A 241 18.25 71.55 -41.65
CA GLU A 241 18.13 72.94 -41.11
C GLU A 241 17.35 73.05 -39.77
N GLU A 242 17.79 73.75 -38.72
CA GLU A 242 18.67 74.92 -38.57
C GLU A 242 19.71 74.76 -37.43
#